data_AF-A0A1D3U8C2-F1
#
_entry.id   AF-A0A1D3U8C2-F1
#
_cell.length_a   1.000
_cell.length_b   1.000
_cell.length_c   1.000
_cell.angle_alpha   90.00
_cell.angle_beta   90.00
_cell.angle_gamma   90.00
#
_symmetry.space_group_name_H-M   'P 1'
#
loop_
_entity.id
_entity.type
_entity.pdbx_description
1 polymer ?
#
loop_
_entity_poly.entity_id
_entity_poly.type
_entity_poly.pdbx_seq_one_letter_code
_entity_poly.pdbx_strand_id
1 'polypeptide(L)'
;MIDDENLSLESCKKLKQLEEKLNEKTKKSNKVKKEESNVKNFMKLKSLEYALPQKVKKKIKSMKIDNLDDLKKLTVTTKKKFFIKILDKKDLKKKRK
;
A
#
# COMPACT_ATOMS: atom_id res chain seq x y z
N MET A 1 48.88 23.80 20.49
CA MET A 1 48.01 22.64 20.74
C MET A 1 46.74 22.90 19.95
N ILE A 2 46.37 22.04 19.01
CA ILE A 2 45.10 22.17 18.30
C ILE A 2 44.08 21.51 19.24
N ASP A 3 43.08 22.28 19.68
CA ASP A 3 42.11 21.83 20.68
C ASP A 3 41.26 20.70 20.10
N ASP A 4 41.58 19.45 20.48
CA ASP A 4 40.88 18.22 20.05
C ASP A 4 39.37 18.25 20.34
N GLU A 5 38.92 19.09 21.29
CA GLU A 5 37.51 19.29 21.61
C GLU A 5 36.71 19.93 20.46
N ASN A 6 37.30 20.86 19.70
CA ASN A 6 36.64 21.49 18.56
C ASN A 6 36.50 20.53 17.37
N LEU A 7 37.47 19.64 17.20
CA LEU A 7 37.45 18.60 16.16
C LEU A 7 36.31 17.58 16.40
N SER A 8 36.07 17.24 17.66
CA SER A 8 35.00 16.34 18.11
C SER A 8 33.60 16.94 17.88
N LEU A 9 33.40 18.20 18.26
CA LEU A 9 32.13 18.92 18.08
C LEU A 9 31.75 19.12 16.61
N GLU A 10 32.71 19.46 15.74
CA GLU A 10 32.47 19.52 14.29
C GLU A 10 32.13 18.16 13.69
N SER A 11 32.80 17.11 14.17
CA SER A 11 32.54 15.73 13.73
C SER A 11 31.13 15.29 14.12
N CYS A 12 30.69 15.59 15.35
CA CYS A 12 29.31 15.33 15.79
C CYS A 12 28.27 16.08 14.95
N LYS A 13 28.53 17.35 14.60
CA LYS A 13 27.63 18.12 13.71
C LYS A 13 27.53 17.50 12.32
N LYS A 14 28.66 17.07 11.74
CA LYS A 14 28.69 16.38 10.42
C LYS A 14 27.94 15.05 10.46
N LEU A 15 28.10 14.26 11.53
CA LEU A 15 27.39 12.99 11.70
C LEU A 15 25.87 13.19 11.77
N LYS A 16 25.40 14.18 12.54
CA LYS A 16 23.97 14.51 12.63
C LYS A 16 23.38 14.94 11.27
N GLN A 17 24.11 15.77 10.52
CA GLN A 17 23.70 16.17 9.17
C GLN A 17 23.65 14.99 8.19
N LEU A 18 24.56 14.02 8.32
CA LEU A 18 24.56 12.81 7.48
C LEU A 18 23.38 11.89 7.84
N GLU A 19 23.06 11.74 9.12
CA GLU A 19 21.90 10.98 9.59
C GLU A 19 20.59 11.60 9.07
N GLU A 20 20.44 12.92 9.16
CA GLU A 20 19.28 13.64 8.61
C GLU A 20 19.15 13.45 7.10
N LYS A 21 20.26 13.58 6.35
CA LYS A 21 20.29 13.33 4.89
C LYS A 21 19.93 11.88 4.54
N LEU A 22 20.38 10.91 5.32
CA LEU A 22 20.02 9.50 5.12
C LEU A 22 18.54 9.27 5.38
N ASN A 23 18.00 9.83 6.46
CA ASN A 23 16.57 9.74 6.81
C ASN A 23 15.66 10.39 5.76
N GLU A 24 16.07 11.51 5.17
CA GLU A 24 15.33 12.11 4.06
C GLU A 24 15.34 11.24 2.80
N LYS A 25 16.49 10.66 2.46
CA LYS A 25 16.63 9.77 1.29
C LYS A 25 15.77 8.51 1.44
N THR A 26 15.75 7.88 2.62
CA THR A 26 14.90 6.72 2.88
C THR A 26 13.42 7.07 2.87
N LYS A 27 13.01 8.21 3.44
CA LYS A 27 11.62 8.69 3.34
C LYS A 27 11.18 8.91 1.89
N LYS A 28 12.02 9.56 1.07
CA LYS A 28 11.75 9.79 -0.37
C LYS A 28 11.66 8.46 -1.13
N SER A 29 12.59 7.52 -0.91
CA SER A 29 12.58 6.18 -1.51
C SER A 29 11.30 5.40 -1.18
N ASN A 30 10.88 5.40 0.09
CA ASN A 30 9.67 4.72 0.52
C ASN A 30 8.40 5.34 -0.07
N LYS A 31 8.38 6.67 -0.24
CA LYS A 31 7.29 7.37 -0.91
C LYS A 31 7.17 6.96 -2.39
N VAL A 32 8.29 6.92 -3.12
CA VAL A 32 8.32 6.47 -4.52
C VAL A 32 7.86 5.01 -4.66
N LYS A 33 8.35 4.10 -3.80
CA LYS A 33 7.91 2.69 -3.80
C LYS A 33 6.41 2.55 -3.53
N LYS A 34 5.86 3.39 -2.64
CA LYS A 34 4.42 3.41 -2.33
C LYS A 34 3.61 3.90 -3.53
N GLU A 35 4.07 4.95 -4.21
CA GLU A 35 3.43 5.50 -5.41
C GLU A 35 3.42 4.48 -6.56
N GLU A 36 4.54 3.82 -6.85
CA GLU A 36 4.62 2.74 -7.85
C GLU A 36 3.67 1.58 -7.53
N SER A 37 3.59 1.18 -6.26
CA SER A 37 2.66 0.13 -5.83
C SER A 37 1.20 0.53 -6.05
N ASN A 38 0.89 1.80 -5.88
CA ASN A 38 -0.47 2.32 -6.05
C ASN A 38 -0.89 2.33 -7.52
N VAL A 39 0.01 2.74 -8.42
CA VAL A 39 -0.23 2.71 -9.88
C VAL A 39 -0.43 1.27 -10.37
N LYS A 40 0.40 0.32 -9.91
CA LYS A 40 0.23 -1.10 -10.25
C LYS A 40 -1.10 -1.65 -9.74
N ASN A 41 -1.51 -1.26 -8.54
CA ASN A 41 -2.78 -1.66 -7.95
C ASN A 41 -3.99 -1.09 -8.70
N PHE A 42 -3.92 0.17 -9.14
CA PHE A 42 -4.94 0.80 -9.99
C PHE A 42 -5.11 0.06 -11.31
N MET A 43 -4.00 -0.22 -12.01
CA MET A 43 -4.04 -0.93 -13.29
C MET A 43 -4.65 -2.32 -13.15
N LYS A 44 -4.28 -3.05 -12.09
CA LYS A 44 -4.85 -4.36 -11.78
C LYS A 44 -6.35 -4.28 -11.50
N LEU A 45 -6.81 -3.27 -10.76
CA LEU A 45 -8.24 -3.05 -10.53
C LEU A 45 -8.99 -2.80 -11.84
N LYS A 46 -8.44 -1.96 -12.72
CA LYS A 46 -9.03 -1.66 -14.03
C LYS A 46 -9.12 -2.87 -14.94
N SER A 47 -8.07 -3.71 -15.00
CA SER A 47 -8.11 -4.97 -15.75
C SER A 47 -9.22 -5.89 -15.23
N LEU A 48 -9.42 -5.95 -13.92
CA LEU A 48 -10.47 -6.76 -13.30
C LEU A 48 -11.88 -6.17 -13.50
N GLU A 49 -12.02 -4.84 -13.61
CA GLU A 49 -13.31 -4.16 -13.77
C GLU A 49 -14.08 -4.63 -15.02
N TYR A 50 -13.38 -5.00 -16.11
CA TYR A 50 -14.02 -5.49 -17.33
C TYR A 50 -14.81 -6.78 -17.12
N ALA A 51 -14.26 -7.72 -16.35
CA ALA A 51 -14.84 -9.03 -16.09
C ALA A 51 -15.96 -9.03 -15.03
N LEU A 52 -16.16 -7.92 -14.31
CA LEU A 52 -17.15 -7.85 -13.24
C LEU A 52 -18.57 -7.61 -13.78
N PRO A 53 -19.63 -8.13 -13.11
CA PRO A 53 -21.00 -7.80 -13.45
C PRO A 53 -21.31 -6.30 -13.32
N GLN A 54 -22.20 -5.77 -14.15
CA GLN A 54 -22.54 -4.33 -14.18
C GLN A 54 -23.02 -3.79 -12.83
N LYS A 55 -23.72 -4.62 -12.04
CA LYS A 55 -24.16 -4.27 -10.67
C LYS A 55 -22.96 -3.97 -9.76
N VAL A 56 -21.89 -4.75 -9.87
CA VAL A 56 -20.67 -4.57 -9.08
C VAL A 56 -19.90 -3.32 -9.55
N LYS A 57 -19.80 -3.09 -10.87
CA LYS A 57 -19.15 -1.88 -11.42
C LYS A 57 -19.80 -0.59 -10.91
N LYS A 58 -21.14 -0.55 -10.92
CA LYS A 58 -21.90 0.59 -10.38
C LYS A 58 -21.62 0.84 -8.90
N LYS A 59 -21.51 -0.24 -8.10
CA LYS A 59 -21.20 -0.15 -6.66
C LYS A 59 -19.78 0.31 -6.38
N ILE A 60 -18.80 -0.15 -7.15
CA ILE A 60 -17.41 0.33 -7.08
C ILE A 60 -17.35 1.83 -7.35
N LYS A 61 -18.02 2.30 -8.41
CA LYS A 61 -18.10 3.73 -8.75
C LYS A 61 -18.78 4.55 -7.66
N SER A 62 -19.93 4.10 -7.14
CA SER A 62 -20.66 4.84 -6.10
C SER A 62 -19.91 4.92 -4.77
N MET A 63 -19.08 3.92 -4.46
CA MET A 63 -18.29 3.86 -3.22
C MET A 63 -16.91 4.53 -3.35
N LYS A 64 -16.58 5.15 -4.49
CA LYS A 64 -15.27 5.79 -4.76
C LYS A 64 -14.10 4.85 -4.43
N ILE A 65 -14.13 3.67 -5.04
CA ILE A 65 -13.08 2.66 -4.95
C ILE A 65 -12.18 2.81 -6.16
N ASP A 66 -11.04 3.46 -5.96
CA ASP A 66 -10.11 3.75 -7.05
C ASP A 66 -8.93 2.78 -7.07
N ASN A 67 -8.58 2.19 -5.92
CA ASN A 67 -7.48 1.23 -5.80
C ASN A 67 -7.91 -0.14 -5.27
N LEU A 68 -7.05 -1.13 -5.46
CA LEU A 68 -7.29 -2.50 -5.01
C LEU A 68 -7.47 -2.58 -3.48
N ASP A 69 -6.79 -1.72 -2.73
CA ASP A 69 -6.92 -1.63 -1.27
C ASP A 69 -8.28 -1.08 -0.81
N ASP A 70 -8.89 -0.21 -1.63
CA ASP A 70 -10.22 0.35 -1.37
C ASP A 70 -11.33 -0.69 -1.54
N LEU A 71 -11.06 -1.85 -2.15
CA LEU A 71 -12.04 -2.94 -2.26
C LEU A 71 -12.50 -3.43 -0.88
N LYS A 72 -11.72 -3.21 0.18
CA LYS A 72 -12.15 -3.45 1.56
C LYS A 72 -13.42 -2.69 1.91
N LYS A 73 -13.67 -1.51 1.31
CA LYS A 73 -14.91 -0.75 1.51
C LYS A 73 -16.16 -1.55 1.07
N LEU A 74 -16.02 -2.48 0.11
CA LEU A 74 -17.14 -3.35 -0.31
C LEU A 74 -17.59 -4.32 0.78
N THR A 75 -16.70 -4.68 1.72
CA THR A 75 -16.98 -5.65 2.80
C THR A 75 -17.42 -4.98 4.09
N VAL A 76 -17.09 -3.70 4.30
CA VAL A 76 -17.53 -2.89 5.45
C VAL A 76 -18.95 -2.36 5.21
N THR A 77 -19.91 -3.27 5.05
CA THR A 77 -21.33 -2.91 5.12
C THR A 77 -21.86 -3.28 6.49
N THR A 78 -22.21 -2.26 7.27
CA THR A 78 -22.65 -2.26 8.68
C THR A 78 -23.97 -2.98 8.98
N LYS A 79 -24.51 -3.78 8.05
CA LYS A 79 -25.71 -4.60 8.27
C LYS A 79 -25.42 -6.08 8.01
N LYS A 80 -25.31 -6.81 9.13
CA LYS A 80 -25.32 -8.28 9.30
C LYS A 80 -24.31 -9.08 8.45
N LYS A 81 -23.30 -9.64 9.14
CA LYS A 81 -22.55 -10.88 8.85
C LYS A 81 -22.80 -11.51 7.46
N PHE A 82 -22.24 -10.92 6.40
CA PHE A 82 -21.93 -11.66 5.19
C PHE A 82 -20.42 -11.75 5.12
N PHE A 83 -19.88 -12.78 5.78
CA PHE A 83 -18.52 -13.22 5.49
C PHE A 83 -18.49 -13.61 4.01
N ILE A 84 -17.89 -12.78 3.17
CA ILE A 84 -17.45 -13.25 1.85
C ILE A 84 -16.35 -14.24 2.17
N LYS A 85 -16.70 -15.54 2.25
CA LYS A 85 -15.72 -16.62 2.38
C LYS A 85 -14.87 -16.57 1.12
N ILE A 86 -13.67 -16.00 1.23
CA ILE A 86 -12.66 -16.10 0.20
C ILE A 86 -12.30 -17.59 0.16
N LEU A 87 -12.77 -18.29 -0.88
CA LEU A 87 -12.48 -19.71 -1.07
C LEU A 87 -10.98 -19.84 -1.36
N ASP A 88 -10.26 -20.46 -0.42
CA ASP A 88 -8.87 -20.82 -0.65
C ASP A 88 -8.77 -21.93 -1.69
N LYS A 89 -7.60 -22.05 -2.35
CA LYS A 89 -7.32 -23.14 -3.32
C LYS A 89 -7.64 -24.54 -2.77
N LYS A 90 -7.65 -24.73 -1.45
CA LYS A 90 -8.01 -25.98 -0.76
C LYS A 90 -9.51 -26.30 -0.87
N ASP A 91 -10.38 -25.29 -0.91
CA ASP A 91 -11.84 -25.45 -1.04
C ASP A 91 -12.27 -25.77 -2.49
N LEU A 92 -11.49 -25.35 -3.49
CA LEU A 92 -11.76 -25.61 -4.92
C LEU A 92 -11.51 -27.08 -5.33
N LYS A 93 -10.65 -27.81 -4.60
CA LYS A 93 -10.26 -29.19 -4.94
C LYS A 93 -11.37 -30.23 -4.74
N LYS A 94 -12.49 -29.90 -4.10
CA LYS A 94 -13.57 -30.85 -3.78
C LYS A 94 -14.66 -31.00 -4.85
N LYS A 95 -14.63 -30.23 -5.96
CA LYS A 95 -15.62 -30.33 -7.05
C LYS A 95 -15.13 -31.17 -8.24
N ARG A 96 -14.75 -32.42 -7.99
CA ARG A 96 -14.68 -33.47 -9.02
C ARG A 96 -15.42 -34.68 -8.49
N LYS A 97 -16.72 -34.73 -8.77
CA LYS A 97 -17.53 -35.94 -8.91
C LYS A 97 -18.56 -35.65 -9.99
#